data_AF-A0A2G4I7V3-F1
#
_entry.id   AF-A0A2G4I7V3-F1
#
_cell.length_a   1.000
_cell.length_b   1.000
_cell.length_c   1.000
_cell.angle_alpha   90.00
_cell.angle_beta   90.00
_cell.angle_gamma   90.00
#
_symmetry.space_group_name_H-M   'P 1'
#
loop_
_entity.id
_entity.type
_entity.pdbx_description
1 polymer ?
#
loop_
_entity_poly.entity_id
_entity_poly.type
_entity_poly.pdbx_seq_one_letter_code
_entity_poly.pdbx_strand_id
1 'polypeptide(L)'
;MRFAPSSNSVKRTRAAFTLAEVLAALLFMAIVIPVALEGLRIASLAGQVGERKAVAARVADRVLSELAVTGSLPSGDNGSVTEGPHEYQWTIESAAWVEDSELQETTVRVVYFVQGREYEVAVSTLTEGTTL
;
A
#
# COMPACT_ATOMS: atom_id res chain seq x y z
N MET A 1 70.54 -4.09 33.95
CA MET A 1 69.87 -3.29 32.92
C MET A 1 68.39 -3.23 33.27
N ARG A 2 67.86 -2.04 33.59
CA ARG A 2 66.44 -1.85 33.98
C ARG A 2 65.74 -1.08 32.87
N PHE A 3 64.73 -1.68 32.25
CA PHE A 3 63.83 -1.02 31.31
C PHE A 3 62.67 -0.42 32.09
N ALA A 4 62.50 0.90 32.03
CA ALA A 4 61.31 1.57 32.52
C ALA A 4 60.34 1.76 31.34
N PRO A 5 59.05 1.38 31.44
CA PRO A 5 58.08 1.65 30.40
C PRO A 5 57.66 3.13 30.48
N SER A 6 57.76 3.86 29.37
CA SER A 6 57.12 5.16 29.24
C SER A 6 55.61 4.94 29.12
N SER A 7 54.89 5.23 30.20
CA SER A 7 53.43 5.31 30.17
C SER A 7 53.04 6.53 29.34
N ASN A 8 52.78 6.33 28.06
CA ASN A 8 52.26 7.37 27.17
C ASN A 8 50.75 7.53 27.46
N SER A 9 50.40 8.42 28.39
CA SER A 9 49.01 8.76 28.67
C SER A 9 48.42 9.51 27.48
N VAL A 10 47.70 8.81 26.60
CA VAL A 10 46.92 9.43 25.53
C VAL A 10 45.84 10.29 26.19
N LYS A 11 46.09 11.60 26.30
CA LYS A 11 45.06 12.57 26.69
C LYS A 11 44.02 12.58 25.59
N ARG A 12 42.93 11.82 25.77
CA ARG A 12 41.70 12.02 24.98
C ARG A 12 41.18 13.41 25.30
N THR A 13 41.47 14.36 24.43
CA THR A 13 40.76 15.63 24.40
C THR A 13 39.30 15.30 24.04
N ARG A 14 38.41 15.35 25.03
CA ARG A 14 36.98 15.42 24.75
C ARG A 14 36.75 16.74 24.02
N ALA A 15 36.66 16.69 22.70
CA ALA A 15 36.26 17.83 21.90
C ALA A 15 34.78 18.13 22.22
N ALA A 16 34.50 19.36 22.65
CA ALA A 16 33.14 19.87 22.70
C ALA A 16 32.75 20.40 21.31
N PHE A 17 31.46 20.41 21.01
CA PHE A 17 30.94 20.96 19.76
C PHE A 17 31.20 22.47 19.69
N THR A 18 31.75 22.94 18.57
CA THR A 18 31.92 24.37 18.34
C THR A 18 30.61 25.01 17.91
N LEU A 19 30.44 26.33 18.13
CA LEU A 19 29.26 27.07 17.67
C LEU A 19 29.05 26.90 16.16
N ALA A 20 30.13 26.97 15.38
CA ALA A 20 30.08 26.82 13.93
C ALA A 20 29.56 25.43 13.51
N GLU A 21 29.97 24.38 14.22
CA GLU A 21 29.53 23.01 13.95
C GLU A 21 28.04 22.83 14.26
N VAL A 22 27.57 23.35 15.40
CA VAL A 22 26.14 23.30 15.75
C VAL A 22 25.31 24.07 14.73
N LEU A 23 25.76 25.25 14.28
CA LEU A 23 25.06 26.02 13.25
C LEU A 23 25.02 25.29 11.91
N ALA A 24 26.12 24.66 11.50
CA ALA A 24 26.16 23.85 10.29
C ALA A 24 25.20 22.65 10.37
N ALA A 25 25.15 21.97 11.51
CA ALA A 25 24.23 20.85 11.74
C ALA A 25 22.77 21.31 11.74
N LEU A 26 22.44 22.44 12.36
CA LEU A 26 21.09 23.00 12.36
C LEU A 26 20.64 23.41 10.96
N LEU A 27 21.52 24.06 10.18
CA LEU A 27 21.22 24.40 8.78
C LEU A 27 21.00 23.14 7.93
N PHE A 28 21.84 22.13 8.11
CA PHE A 28 21.69 20.85 7.41
C PHE A 28 20.35 20.17 7.77
N MET A 29 20.00 20.11 9.07
CA MET A 29 18.72 19.58 9.51
C MET A 29 17.53 20.39 8.98
N ALA A 30 17.64 21.72 8.91
CA ALA A 30 16.59 22.57 8.35
C ALA A 30 16.26 22.23 6.88
N ILE A 31 17.25 21.77 6.12
CA ILE A 31 17.08 21.35 4.72
C ILE A 31 16.61 19.89 4.64
N VAL A 32 17.12 19.00 5.48
CA VAL A 32 16.85 17.56 5.40
C VAL A 32 15.50 17.18 6.00
N ILE A 33 15.09 17.77 7.12
CA ILE A 33 13.87 17.40 7.85
C ILE A 33 12.61 17.46 6.96
N PRO A 34 12.36 18.52 6.17
CA PRO A 34 11.17 18.58 5.32
C PRO A 34 11.08 17.42 4.32
N VAL A 35 12.22 17.07 3.69
CA VAL A 35 12.28 15.98 2.71
C VAL A 35 12.09 14.61 3.38
N ALA A 36 12.72 14.42 4.54
CA ALA A 36 12.58 13.18 5.31
C ALA A 36 11.14 12.96 5.79
N LEU A 37 10.47 14.02 6.27
CA LEU A 37 9.08 13.98 6.69
C LEU A 37 8.13 13.70 5.53
N GLU A 38 8.38 14.29 4.36
CA GLU A 38 7.59 14.00 3.16
C GLU A 38 7.73 12.53 2.74
N GLY A 39 8.96 12.00 2.75
CA GLY A 39 9.22 10.58 2.51
C GLY A 39 8.48 9.67 3.50
N LEU A 40 8.48 10.01 4.79
CA LEU A 40 7.73 9.27 5.81
C LEU A 40 6.23 9.30 5.56
N ARG A 41 5.67 10.46 5.18
CA ARG A 41 4.23 10.60 4.87
C ARG A 41 3.84 9.73 3.68
N ILE A 42 4.60 9.77 2.59
CA ILE A 42 4.36 8.96 1.41
C ILE A 42 4.45 7.47 1.75
N ALA A 43 5.49 7.06 2.49
CA ALA A 43 5.67 5.67 2.90
C ALA A 43 4.53 5.18 3.79
N SER A 44 4.10 5.99 4.77
CA SER A 44 2.98 5.67 5.64
C SER A 44 1.67 5.54 4.86
N LEU A 45 1.41 6.44 3.91
CA LEU A 45 0.22 6.38 3.07
C LEU A 45 0.25 5.14 2.18
N ALA A 46 1.38 4.85 1.53
CA ALA A 46 1.55 3.66 0.70
C ALA A 46 1.33 2.37 1.50
N GLY A 47 1.79 2.32 2.75
CA GLY A 47 1.54 1.19 3.66
C GLY A 47 0.05 0.98 3.94
N GLN A 48 -0.66 2.04 4.32
CA GLN A 48 -2.11 1.97 4.59
C GLN A 48 -2.90 1.59 3.33
N VAL A 49 -2.54 2.16 2.16
CA VAL A 49 -3.15 1.80 0.88
C VAL A 49 -2.89 0.33 0.56
N GLY A 50 -1.65 -0.15 0.72
CA GLY A 50 -1.29 -1.54 0.44
C GLY A 50 -2.06 -2.54 1.31
N GLU A 51 -2.20 -2.26 2.60
CA GLU A 51 -2.99 -3.08 3.53
C GLU A 51 -4.46 -3.13 3.11
N ARG A 52 -5.09 -1.97 2.86
CA ARG A 52 -6.50 -1.91 2.42
C ARG A 52 -6.70 -2.52 1.05
N LYS A 53 -5.73 -2.37 0.13
CA LYS A 53 -5.73 -3.01 -1.18
C LYS A 53 -5.75 -4.53 -1.06
N ALA A 54 -4.95 -5.10 -0.15
CA ALA A 54 -4.91 -6.54 0.06
C ALA A 54 -6.23 -7.08 0.62
N VAL A 55 -6.91 -6.32 1.49
CA VAL A 55 -8.26 -6.66 1.98
C VAL A 55 -9.27 -6.57 0.83
N ALA A 56 -9.28 -5.46 0.08
CA ALA A 56 -10.17 -5.26 -1.06
C ALA A 56 -10.02 -6.36 -2.12
N ALA A 57 -8.78 -6.80 -2.40
CA ALA A 57 -8.52 -7.92 -3.31
C ALA A 57 -9.15 -9.24 -2.81
N ARG A 58 -9.04 -9.54 -1.51
CA ARG A 58 -9.71 -10.71 -0.93
C ARG A 58 -11.23 -10.62 -1.01
N VAL A 59 -11.80 -9.42 -0.83
CA VAL A 59 -13.25 -9.20 -1.01
C VAL A 59 -13.63 -9.47 -2.47
N ALA A 60 -12.87 -8.97 -3.44
CA ALA A 60 -13.10 -9.21 -4.86
C ALA A 60 -13.03 -10.72 -5.19
N ASP A 61 -11.99 -11.41 -4.72
CA ASP A 61 -11.81 -12.85 -4.94
C ASP A 61 -12.94 -13.67 -4.32
N ARG A 62 -13.44 -13.28 -3.14
CA ARG A 62 -14.59 -13.94 -2.51
C ARG A 62 -15.85 -13.79 -3.37
N VAL A 63 -16.13 -12.58 -3.87
CA VAL A 63 -17.29 -12.32 -4.73
C VAL A 63 -17.18 -13.11 -6.05
N LEU A 64 -15.99 -13.15 -6.66
CA LEU A 64 -15.73 -13.99 -7.83
C LEU A 64 -15.88 -15.49 -7.54
N SER A 65 -15.47 -15.94 -6.36
CA SER A 65 -15.63 -17.34 -5.96
C SER A 65 -17.11 -17.69 -5.74
N GLU A 66 -17.90 -16.77 -5.20
CA GLU A 66 -19.35 -16.92 -5.05
C GLU A 66 -20.07 -16.96 -6.40
N LEU A 67 -19.62 -16.15 -7.36
CA LEU A 67 -20.01 -16.23 -8.78
C LEU A 67 -19.77 -17.64 -9.35
N ALA A 68 -18.56 -18.17 -9.16
CA ALA A 68 -18.19 -19.49 -9.68
C ALA A 68 -19.00 -20.64 -9.05
N VAL A 69 -19.36 -20.52 -7.76
CA VAL A 69 -20.15 -21.55 -7.05
C VAL A 69 -21.65 -21.45 -7.35
N THR A 70 -22.19 -20.23 -7.41
CA THR A 70 -23.63 -19.98 -7.63
C THR A 70 -24.02 -20.06 -9.10
N GLY A 71 -23.04 -19.95 -10.00
CA GLY A 71 -23.23 -20.07 -11.46
C GLY A 71 -23.94 -18.87 -12.11
N SER A 72 -24.36 -17.88 -11.33
CA SER A 72 -24.94 -16.64 -11.84
C SER A 72 -25.00 -15.56 -10.76
N LEU A 73 -24.37 -14.41 -11.01
CA LEU A 73 -24.85 -13.12 -10.50
C LEU A 73 -25.08 -12.20 -11.70
N PRO A 74 -26.19 -11.45 -11.75
CA PRO A 74 -26.46 -10.54 -12.84
C PRO A 74 -25.42 -9.42 -12.87
N SER A 75 -24.96 -9.06 -14.08
CA SER A 75 -24.17 -7.85 -14.28
C SER A 75 -24.90 -6.63 -13.70
N GLY A 76 -24.16 -5.75 -13.01
CA GLY A 76 -24.72 -4.60 -12.29
C GLY A 76 -25.07 -4.88 -10.83
N ASP A 77 -24.89 -6.12 -10.36
CA ASP A 77 -25.01 -6.42 -8.93
C ASP A 77 -23.92 -5.71 -8.12
N ASN A 78 -24.27 -5.33 -6.91
CA ASN A 78 -23.42 -4.55 -6.03
C ASN A 78 -23.74 -4.80 -4.57
N GLY A 79 -22.79 -4.48 -3.70
CA GLY A 79 -23.01 -4.58 -2.26
C GLY A 79 -21.85 -4.02 -1.47
N SER A 80 -21.93 -4.20 -0.16
CA SER A 80 -20.88 -3.80 0.75
C SER A 80 -20.44 -4.94 1.65
N VAL A 81 -19.17 -4.93 2.02
CA VAL A 81 -18.59 -5.83 3.00
C VAL A 81 -17.83 -4.99 4.03
N THR A 82 -18.11 -5.23 5.30
CA THR A 82 -17.35 -4.59 6.39
C THR A 82 -16.26 -5.54 6.86
N GLU A 83 -15.00 -5.11 6.74
CA GLU A 83 -13.82 -5.82 7.22
C GLU A 83 -13.15 -4.97 8.31
N GLY A 84 -13.31 -5.39 9.57
CA GLY A 84 -12.88 -4.62 10.73
C GLY A 84 -13.61 -3.27 10.82
N PRO A 85 -12.90 -2.13 10.88
CA PRO A 85 -13.50 -0.80 10.96
C PRO A 85 -13.79 -0.15 9.60
N HIS A 86 -13.61 -0.88 8.50
CA HIS A 86 -13.67 -0.32 7.15
C HIS A 86 -14.71 -1.04 6.29
N GLU A 87 -15.48 -0.25 5.56
CA GLU A 87 -16.46 -0.73 4.59
C GLU A 87 -15.84 -0.71 3.18
N TYR A 88 -16.09 -1.78 2.44
CA TYR A 88 -15.65 -2.00 1.07
C TYR A 88 -16.89 -2.17 0.20
N GLN A 89 -17.07 -1.27 -0.77
CA GLN A 89 -18.18 -1.31 -1.71
C GLN A 89 -17.72 -2.07 -2.94
N TRP A 90 -18.51 -3.02 -3.43
CA TRP A 90 -18.16 -3.81 -4.60
C TRP A 90 -19.27 -3.77 -5.66
N THR A 91 -18.88 -3.86 -6.92
CA THR A 91 -19.78 -3.94 -8.08
C THR A 91 -19.28 -5.01 -9.04
N ILE A 92 -20.21 -5.65 -9.75
CA ILE A 92 -19.93 -6.67 -10.77
C ILE A 92 -20.31 -6.12 -12.14
N GLU A 93 -19.39 -6.20 -13.09
CA GLU A 93 -19.59 -5.81 -14.48
C GLU A 93 -19.18 -6.98 -15.37
N SER A 94 -20.09 -7.51 -16.19
CA SER A 94 -19.72 -8.50 -17.22
C SER A 94 -19.92 -7.92 -18.61
N ALA A 95 -18.93 -8.14 -19.47
CA ALA A 95 -18.94 -7.75 -20.87
C ALA A 95 -18.54 -8.93 -21.76
N ALA A 96 -19.00 -8.94 -23.00
CA ALA A 96 -18.55 -9.94 -23.98
C ALA A 96 -17.04 -9.80 -24.19
N TRP A 97 -16.33 -10.93 -24.19
CA TRP A 97 -14.89 -10.92 -24.42
C TRP A 97 -14.60 -10.68 -25.90
N VAL A 98 -13.59 -9.85 -26.20
CA VAL A 98 -13.38 -9.33 -27.56
C VAL A 98 -12.92 -10.43 -28.52
N GLU A 99 -12.16 -11.39 -28.01
CA GLU A 99 -11.54 -12.46 -28.77
C GLU A 99 -12.49 -13.65 -29.00
N ASP A 100 -13.44 -13.89 -28.10
CA ASP A 100 -14.42 -14.99 -28.21
C ASP A 100 -15.78 -14.57 -27.65
N SER A 101 -16.78 -14.53 -28.52
CA SER A 101 -18.16 -14.19 -28.17
C SER A 101 -18.88 -15.25 -27.34
N GLU A 102 -18.36 -16.48 -27.28
CA GLU A 102 -18.85 -17.53 -26.38
C GLU A 102 -18.35 -17.31 -24.94
N LEU A 103 -17.44 -16.37 -24.71
CA LEU A 103 -16.91 -16.02 -23.39
C LEU A 103 -17.34 -14.61 -22.96
N GLN A 104 -17.45 -14.42 -21.66
CA GLN A 104 -17.68 -13.12 -21.03
C GLN A 104 -16.57 -12.83 -20.03
N GLU A 105 -16.06 -11.60 -20.03
CA GLU A 105 -15.18 -11.11 -18.99
C GLU A 105 -16.03 -10.52 -17.86
N THR A 106 -15.98 -11.15 -16.70
CA THR A 106 -16.63 -10.68 -15.48
C THR A 106 -15.60 -10.01 -14.59
N THR A 107 -15.80 -8.71 -14.33
CA THR A 107 -14.95 -7.87 -13.50
C THR A 107 -15.66 -7.52 -12.20
N VAL A 108 -15.00 -7.77 -11.08
CA VAL A 108 -15.43 -7.27 -9.76
C VAL A 108 -14.56 -6.09 -9.39
N ARG A 109 -15.22 -4.95 -9.19
CA ARG A 109 -14.58 -3.69 -8.76
C ARG A 109 -14.88 -3.47 -7.29
N VAL A 110 -13.86 -3.18 -6.49
CA VAL A 110 -13.98 -2.89 -5.06
C VAL A 110 -13.39 -1.52 -4.77
N VAL A 111 -14.23 -0.64 -4.24
CA VAL A 111 -13.90 0.73 -3.86
C VAL A 111 -13.70 0.82 -2.34
N TYR A 112 -12.64 1.51 -1.94
CA TYR A 112 -12.31 1.78 -0.54
C TYR A 112 -11.65 3.14 -0.38
N PHE A 113 -11.70 3.69 0.82
CA PHE A 113 -11.11 5.00 1.12
C PHE A 113 -9.83 4.84 1.93
N VAL A 114 -8.82 5.70 1.73
CA VAL A 114 -7.65 5.90 2.60
C VAL A 114 -7.44 7.39 2.80
N GLN A 115 -7.46 7.85 4.05
CA GLN A 115 -7.33 9.28 4.41
C GLN A 115 -8.29 10.20 3.61
N GLY A 116 -9.51 9.73 3.36
CA GLY A 116 -10.53 10.47 2.61
C GLY A 116 -10.36 10.46 1.08
N ARG A 117 -9.33 9.79 0.56
CA ARG A 117 -9.16 9.57 -0.88
C ARG A 117 -9.69 8.19 -1.28
N GLU A 118 -10.43 8.15 -2.38
CA GLU A 118 -10.96 6.92 -2.97
C GLU A 118 -9.87 6.14 -3.71
N TYR A 119 -9.92 4.82 -3.58
CA TYR A 119 -9.06 3.86 -4.24
C TYR A 119 -9.88 2.69 -4.72
N GLU A 120 -9.33 1.98 -5.69
CA GLU A 120 -10.02 0.89 -6.35
C GLU A 120 -9.10 -0.32 -6.56
N VAL A 121 -9.69 -1.50 -6.46
CA VAL A 121 -9.13 -2.76 -6.95
C VAL A 121 -10.14 -3.39 -7.89
N ALA A 122 -9.69 -3.84 -9.05
CA ALA A 122 -10.49 -4.65 -9.96
C ALA A 122 -9.82 -6.01 -10.14
N VAL A 123 -10.63 -7.07 -10.13
CA VAL A 123 -10.21 -8.44 -10.48
C VAL A 123 -11.16 -8.93 -11.55
N SER A 124 -10.63 -9.47 -12.64
CA SER A 124 -11.44 -10.02 -13.73
C SER A 124 -11.19 -11.52 -13.91
N THR A 125 -12.21 -12.20 -14.43
CA THR A 125 -12.15 -13.61 -14.81
C THR A 125 -12.99 -13.84 -16.06
N LEU A 126 -12.69 -14.92 -16.79
CA LEU A 126 -13.48 -15.33 -17.96
C LEU A 126 -14.50 -16.38 -17.53
N THR A 127 -15.76 -16.16 -17.90
CA THR A 127 -16.88 -17.07 -17.69
C THR A 127 -17.51 -17.43 -19.02
N GLU A 128 -18.29 -18.52 -19.05
CA GLU A 128 -19.10 -18.87 -20.22
C GLU A 128 -20.13 -17.78 -20.48
N GLY A 129 -20.15 -17.25 -21.70
CA GLY A 129 -21.16 -16.34 -22.14
C GLY A 129 -22.49 -17.07 -22.35
N THR A 130 -23.59 -16.41 -22.01
CA THR A 130 -24.91 -16.92 -22.41
C THR A 130 -25.03 -16.82 -23.93
N THR A 131 -24.81 -17.93 -24.63
CA THR A 131 -25.15 -18.06 -26.05
C THR A 131 -26.67 -17.97 -26.18
N LEU A 132 -27.17 -16.96 -26.89
CA LEU A 132 -28.59 -16.84 -27.27
C LEU A 132 -28.97 -17.93 -28.29
#